data_AF-A0A7Y3E3B6-F1
#
_entry.id   AF-A0A7Y3E3B6-F1
#
_cell.length_a   1.000
_cell.length_b   1.000
_cell.length_c   1.000
_cell.angle_alpha   90.00
_cell.angle_beta   90.00
_cell.angle_gamma   90.00
#
_symmetry.space_group_name_H-M   'P 1'
#
loop_
_entity.id
_entity.type
_entity.pdbx_description
1 polymer ?
#
loop_
_entity_poly.entity_id
_entity_poly.type
_entity_poly.pdbx_seq_one_letter_code
_entity_poly.pdbx_strand_id
1 'polypeptide(L)'
;PRPTYTLLPSGWFGFGIQCTNCRWSVEEDTGVSEWEFSAPPEISSVEDGSPAEAAGLRRGDILLEIDGEPLLSRDGGRRFGSVEPGETVRWTYRRGGETRTTTATAARRPGMPPPTPTAGEAPTAYSRLAEDYASAKLRYSGLIGETSVEVRGAGSVVVNIIEPGREIEIVTSDSRTRVRLDDSK
;
A
#
# COMPACT_ATOMS: atom_id res chain seq x y z
N PRO A 1 -7.35 -11.82 -14.52
CA PRO A 1 -7.93 -11.07 -13.38
C PRO A 1 -6.94 -10.00 -12.89
N ARG A 2 -7.24 -8.73 -13.14
CA ARG A 2 -6.40 -7.59 -12.75
C ARG A 2 -6.38 -7.49 -11.21
N PRO A 3 -5.23 -7.27 -10.55
CA PRO A 3 -5.23 -7.04 -9.11
C PRO A 3 -5.88 -5.68 -8.83
N THR A 4 -6.96 -5.72 -8.07
CA THR A 4 -7.63 -4.54 -7.51
C THR A 4 -6.67 -3.92 -6.50
N TYR A 5 -5.85 -2.94 -6.91
CA TYR A 5 -5.09 -2.17 -5.94
C TYR A 5 -6.08 -1.35 -5.10
N THR A 6 -6.08 -1.70 -3.83
CA THR A 6 -6.90 -1.19 -2.74
C THR A 6 -6.93 0.34 -2.70
N LEU A 7 -8.09 0.91 -3.02
CA LEU A 7 -8.38 2.33 -3.02
C LEU A 7 -8.71 2.78 -1.59
N LEU A 8 -7.67 2.79 -0.77
CA LEU A 8 -7.72 3.41 0.54
C LEU A 8 -6.89 4.69 0.45
N PRO A 9 -7.30 5.77 1.13
CA PRO A 9 -6.51 7.02 1.15
C PRO A 9 -5.06 6.72 1.55
N SER A 10 -4.13 7.38 0.86
CA SER A 10 -2.68 7.16 1.02
C SER A 10 -2.22 7.41 2.45
N GLY A 11 -2.83 8.38 3.12
CA GLY A 11 -2.66 8.71 4.53
C GLY A 11 -3.51 7.82 5.44
N TRP A 12 -2.86 7.17 6.41
CA TRP A 12 -3.53 6.34 7.39
C TRP A 12 -3.70 7.09 8.71
N PHE A 13 -4.94 7.20 9.16
CA PHE A 13 -5.29 7.73 10.48
C PHE A 13 -5.52 6.65 11.54
N GLY A 14 -5.72 5.39 11.13
CA GLY A 14 -6.02 4.27 12.04
C GLY A 14 -7.42 4.30 12.63
N PHE A 15 -8.39 4.85 11.90
CA PHE A 15 -9.81 4.62 12.17
C PHE A 15 -10.48 3.90 11.00
N GLY A 16 -11.45 3.04 11.30
CA GLY A 16 -12.38 2.48 10.31
C GLY A 16 -13.63 3.35 10.22
N ILE A 17 -14.22 3.48 9.04
CA ILE A 17 -15.51 4.14 8.85
C ILE A 17 -16.60 3.12 8.52
N GLN A 18 -17.78 3.35 9.08
CA GLN A 18 -19.01 2.73 8.59
C GLN A 18 -19.63 3.67 7.57
N CYS A 19 -19.68 3.22 6.31
CA CYS A 19 -20.37 3.94 5.27
C CYS A 19 -21.49 3.09 4.66
N THR A 20 -22.71 3.57 4.77
CA THR A 20 -23.87 3.00 4.10
C THR A 20 -24.00 3.70 2.75
N ASN A 21 -23.71 3.00 1.64
CA ASN A 21 -23.78 3.51 0.27
C ASN A 21 -22.78 4.65 -0.07
N CYS A 22 -21.49 4.46 0.21
CA CYS A 22 -20.44 5.29 -0.40
C CYS A 22 -20.24 4.89 -1.87
N ARG A 23 -20.14 5.87 -2.76
CA ARG A 23 -19.71 5.66 -4.14
C ARG A 23 -18.29 6.19 -4.29
N TRP A 24 -17.38 5.33 -4.71
CA TRP A 24 -16.03 5.73 -5.08
C TRP A 24 -15.91 5.70 -6.60
N SER A 25 -15.34 6.76 -7.17
CA SER A 25 -14.97 6.83 -8.58
C SER A 25 -13.55 7.38 -8.72
N VAL A 26 -12.82 6.90 -9.72
CA VAL A 26 -11.58 7.53 -10.18
C VAL A 26 -11.85 8.17 -11.52
N GLU A 27 -11.57 9.47 -11.63
CA GLU A 27 -11.53 10.15 -12.93
C GLU A 27 -10.39 9.56 -13.76
N GLU A 28 -10.73 8.97 -14.92
CA GLU A 28 -9.76 8.28 -15.79
C GLU A 28 -8.62 9.18 -16.25
N ASP A 29 -8.91 10.47 -16.47
CA ASP A 29 -7.94 11.44 -16.99
C ASP A 29 -7.03 12.05 -15.91
N THR A 30 -7.51 12.16 -14.67
CA THR A 30 -6.80 12.87 -13.59
C THR A 30 -6.25 11.93 -12.51
N GLY A 31 -6.70 10.67 -12.47
CA GLY A 31 -6.35 9.70 -11.43
C GLY A 31 -6.87 10.07 -10.04
N VAL A 32 -7.70 11.12 -9.93
CA VAL A 32 -8.23 11.61 -8.66
C VAL A 32 -9.28 10.65 -8.13
N SER A 33 -9.09 10.19 -6.89
CA SER A 33 -10.09 9.41 -6.17
C SER A 33 -11.15 10.34 -5.59
N GLU A 34 -12.37 10.24 -6.10
CA GLU A 34 -13.52 10.98 -5.61
C GLU A 34 -14.36 10.06 -4.72
N TRP A 35 -14.42 10.40 -3.43
CA TRP A 35 -15.33 9.75 -2.48
C TRP A 35 -16.63 10.53 -2.43
N GLU A 36 -17.72 9.91 -2.87
CA GLU A 36 -19.06 10.45 -2.71
C GLU A 36 -19.72 9.80 -1.50
N PHE A 37 -19.88 10.59 -0.45
CA PHE A 37 -20.58 10.20 0.76
C PHE A 37 -22.05 10.56 0.62
N SER A 38 -22.93 9.56 0.65
CA SER A 38 -24.38 9.78 0.66
C SER A 38 -24.90 10.21 2.05
N ALA A 39 -24.12 9.95 3.10
CA ALA A 39 -24.35 10.41 4.47
C ALA A 39 -23.01 10.60 5.20
N PRO A 40 -22.94 11.45 6.25
CA PRO A 40 -21.72 11.66 7.01
C PRO A 40 -21.20 10.34 7.60
N PRO A 41 -19.94 9.96 7.36
CA PRO A 41 -19.43 8.66 7.81
C PRO A 41 -19.27 8.62 9.33
N GLU A 42 -19.60 7.48 9.93
CA GLU A 42 -19.40 7.22 11.36
C GLU A 42 -18.13 6.41 11.58
N ILE A 43 -17.32 6.76 12.59
CA ILE A 43 -16.15 5.97 12.97
C ILE A 43 -16.61 4.64 13.60
N SER A 44 -16.27 3.53 12.96
CA SER A 44 -16.61 2.19 13.41
C SER A 44 -15.56 1.59 14.35
N SER A 45 -14.30 2.01 14.23
CA SER A 45 -13.19 1.52 15.06
C SER A 45 -12.05 2.52 15.07
N VAL A 46 -11.25 2.50 16.13
CA VAL A 46 -10.00 3.25 16.26
C VAL A 46 -8.94 2.26 16.72
N GLU A 47 -7.81 2.23 16.03
CA GLU A 47 -6.67 1.37 16.34
C GLU A 47 -5.83 2.00 17.46
N ASP A 48 -5.36 1.18 18.40
CA ASP A 48 -4.50 1.63 19.50
C ASP A 48 -3.15 2.15 18.95
N GLY A 49 -2.68 3.28 19.49
CA GLY A 49 -1.46 3.95 19.04
C GLY A 49 -1.58 4.67 17.69
N SER A 50 -2.78 4.78 17.14
CA SER A 50 -3.02 5.46 15.86
C SER A 50 -3.06 6.99 15.97
N PRO A 51 -2.85 7.72 14.85
CA PRO A 51 -3.09 9.17 14.82
C PRO A 51 -4.49 9.59 15.24
N ALA A 52 -5.50 8.77 14.97
CA ALA A 52 -6.88 9.01 15.35
C ALA A 52 -7.07 8.94 16.87
N GLU A 53 -6.49 7.94 17.53
CA GLU A 53 -6.51 7.82 18.98
C GLU A 53 -5.79 9.01 19.63
N ALA A 54 -4.61 9.36 19.12
CA ALA A 54 -3.83 10.50 19.60
C ALA A 54 -4.59 11.83 19.44
N ALA A 55 -5.41 11.97 18.40
CA ALA A 55 -6.29 13.10 18.16
C ALA A 55 -7.60 13.06 18.97
N GLY A 56 -7.82 12.02 19.78
CA GLY A 56 -8.99 11.86 20.64
C GLY A 56 -10.28 11.47 19.91
N LEU A 57 -10.18 11.03 18.64
CA LEU A 57 -11.28 10.43 17.90
C LEU A 57 -11.64 9.07 18.49
N ARG A 58 -12.92 8.70 18.41
CA ARG A 58 -13.46 7.49 19.03
C ARG A 58 -14.51 6.86 18.13
N ARG A 59 -14.75 5.57 18.36
CA ARG A 59 -15.91 4.87 17.79
C ARG A 59 -17.21 5.62 18.13
N GLY A 60 -18.07 5.77 17.13
CA GLY A 60 -19.34 6.50 17.22
C GLY A 60 -19.25 7.99 16.89
N ASP A 61 -18.06 8.53 16.61
CA ASP A 61 -17.93 9.88 16.08
C ASP A 61 -18.45 9.95 14.64
N ILE A 62 -19.29 10.95 14.36
CA ILE A 62 -19.78 11.20 13.01
C ILE A 62 -18.91 12.29 12.39
N LEU A 63 -18.12 11.96 11.37
CA LEU A 63 -17.26 12.92 10.69
C LEU A 63 -18.12 13.81 9.79
N LEU A 64 -17.95 15.12 9.91
CA LEU A 64 -18.72 16.13 9.18
C LEU A 64 -17.89 16.85 8.13
N GLU A 65 -16.65 17.22 8.46
CA GLU A 65 -15.78 18.01 7.58
C GLU A 65 -14.32 17.56 7.69
N ILE A 66 -13.59 17.79 6.61
CA ILE A 66 -12.14 17.61 6.50
C ILE A 66 -11.51 18.90 5.99
N ASP A 67 -10.58 19.48 6.75
CA ASP A 67 -9.96 20.78 6.49
C ASP A 67 -10.95 21.94 6.21
N GLY A 68 -12.17 21.83 6.74
CA GLY A 68 -13.25 22.82 6.55
C GLY A 68 -14.14 22.55 5.34
N GLU A 69 -13.84 21.50 4.57
CA GLU A 69 -14.70 21.03 3.50
C GLU A 69 -15.69 19.99 4.02
N PRO A 70 -17.01 20.17 3.82
CA PRO A 70 -18.00 19.16 4.19
C PRO A 70 -17.71 17.83 3.51
N LEU A 71 -17.69 16.72 4.25
CA LEU A 71 -17.45 15.39 3.66
C LEU A 71 -18.52 14.99 2.65
N LEU A 72 -19.72 15.55 2.75
CA LEU A 72 -20.79 15.36 1.77
C LEU A 72 -20.58 16.15 0.47
N SER A 73 -19.65 17.10 0.44
CA SER A 73 -19.30 17.83 -0.76
C SER A 73 -18.29 17.04 -1.59
N ARG A 74 -18.26 17.33 -2.89
CA ARG A 74 -17.25 16.81 -3.81
C ARG A 74 -15.82 17.11 -3.32
N ASP A 75 -15.60 18.34 -2.85
CA ASP A 75 -14.29 18.78 -2.39
C ASP A 75 -13.86 18.08 -1.09
N GLY A 76 -14.78 17.86 -0.15
CA GLY A 76 -14.50 17.09 1.06
C GLY A 76 -14.22 15.61 0.76
N GLY A 77 -14.97 15.02 -0.17
CA GLY A 77 -14.73 13.68 -0.68
C GLY A 77 -13.36 13.50 -1.33
N ARG A 78 -12.98 14.42 -2.21
CA ARG A 78 -11.66 14.46 -2.84
C ARG A 78 -10.56 14.63 -1.80
N ARG A 79 -10.74 15.58 -0.87
CA ARG A 79 -9.77 15.86 0.19
C ARG A 79 -9.56 14.64 1.10
N PHE A 80 -10.64 13.92 1.42
CA PHE A 80 -10.58 12.67 2.18
C PHE A 80 -9.74 11.60 1.49
N GLY A 81 -9.88 11.45 0.17
CA GLY A 81 -9.11 10.49 -0.63
C GLY A 81 -7.65 10.89 -0.85
N SER A 82 -7.34 12.19 -0.83
CA SER A 82 -6.03 12.72 -1.24
C SER A 82 -5.06 12.98 -0.08
N VAL A 83 -5.42 12.65 1.16
CA VAL A 83 -4.51 12.85 2.30
C VAL A 83 -3.25 12.01 2.11
N GLU A 84 -2.08 12.63 2.23
CA GLU A 84 -0.79 11.94 2.18
C GLU A 84 -0.23 11.66 3.59
N PRO A 85 0.58 10.60 3.76
CA PRO A 85 1.32 10.40 5.00
C PRO A 85 2.21 11.60 5.35
N GLY A 86 2.11 12.08 6.58
CA GLY A 86 2.81 13.26 7.08
C GLY A 86 1.97 14.53 7.08
N GLU A 87 0.85 14.56 6.34
CA GLU A 87 -0.06 15.71 6.36
C GLU A 87 -0.83 15.80 7.67
N THR A 88 -1.01 17.03 8.17
CA THR A 88 -1.90 17.30 9.30
C THR A 88 -3.25 17.75 8.78
N VAL A 89 -4.30 17.08 9.23
CA VAL A 89 -5.68 17.27 8.77
C VAL A 89 -6.55 17.67 9.95
N ARG A 90 -7.38 18.69 9.74
CA ARG A 90 -8.39 19.14 10.69
C ARG A 90 -9.71 18.40 10.43
N TRP A 91 -10.20 17.71 11.43
CA TRP A 91 -11.46 16.97 11.42
C TRP A 91 -12.52 17.71 12.21
N THR A 92 -13.66 18.00 11.58
CA THR A 92 -14.89 18.39 12.30
C THR A 92 -15.76 17.15 12.44
N TYR A 93 -16.17 16.83 13.68
CA TYR A 93 -16.95 15.64 13.98
C TYR A 93 -18.06 15.94 14.99
N ARG A 94 -19.08 15.08 15.05
CA ARG A 94 -20.17 15.16 16.01
C ARG A 94 -20.14 13.98 16.96
N ARG A 95 -20.17 14.26 18.27
CA ARG A 95 -20.22 13.26 19.36
C ARG A 95 -21.27 13.68 20.37
N GLY A 96 -22.25 12.82 20.64
CA GLY A 96 -23.30 13.11 21.62
C GLY A 96 -24.16 14.34 21.26
N GLY A 97 -24.29 14.66 19.97
CA GLY A 97 -25.03 15.82 19.48
C GLY A 97 -24.22 17.12 19.39
N GLU A 98 -23.02 17.17 19.97
CA GLU A 98 -22.14 18.34 19.91
C GLU A 98 -21.14 18.23 18.76
N THR A 99 -20.94 19.32 18.02
CA THR A 99 -19.89 19.43 17.01
C THR A 99 -18.57 19.84 17.67
N ARG A 100 -17.49 19.13 17.33
CA ARG A 100 -16.14 19.32 17.85
C ARG A 100 -15.13 19.28 16.71
N THR A 101 -13.96 19.83 16.95
CA THR A 101 -12.86 19.84 15.98
C THR A 101 -11.60 19.27 16.61
N THR A 102 -10.85 18.49 15.86
CA THR A 102 -9.52 17.99 16.26
C THR A 102 -8.59 17.99 15.06
N THR A 103 -7.29 17.89 15.30
CA THR A 103 -6.28 17.74 14.24
C THR A 103 -5.54 16.43 14.42
N ALA A 104 -5.37 15.70 13.33
CA ALA A 104 -4.62 14.45 13.30
C ALA A 104 -3.58 14.49 12.18
N THR A 105 -2.39 13.97 12.42
CA THR A 105 -1.36 13.85 11.38
C THR A 105 -1.42 12.45 10.79
N ALA A 106 -1.73 12.34 9.51
CA ALA A 106 -1.76 11.05 8.82
C ALA A 106 -0.39 10.38 8.90
N ALA A 107 -0.35 9.11 9.27
CA ALA A 107 0.88 8.33 9.28
C ALA A 107 0.95 7.45 8.02
N ARG A 108 2.13 6.89 7.77
CA ARG A 108 2.24 5.76 6.84
C ARG A 108 1.59 4.56 7.50
N ARG A 109 0.75 3.87 6.75
CA ARG A 109 0.04 2.68 7.23
C ARG A 109 1.06 1.61 7.68
N PRO A 110 1.01 1.13 8.93
CA PRO A 110 1.89 0.07 9.40
C PRO A 110 1.71 -1.18 8.54
N GLY A 111 2.80 -1.80 8.10
CA GLY A 111 2.78 -3.03 7.30
C GLY A 111 2.50 -2.86 5.81
N MET A 112 2.31 -1.63 5.30
CA MET A 112 2.31 -1.38 3.86
C MET A 112 3.75 -1.00 3.43
N PRO A 113 4.40 -1.74 2.50
CA PRO A 113 5.63 -1.25 1.89
C PRO A 113 5.36 0.11 1.25
N PRO A 114 6.34 1.03 1.20
CA PRO A 114 6.15 2.36 0.61
C PRO A 114 5.51 2.23 -0.79
N PRO A 115 4.62 3.17 -1.19
CA PRO A 115 3.98 3.09 -2.49
C PRO A 115 5.06 2.98 -3.57
N THR A 116 5.00 1.91 -4.37
CA THR A 116 5.78 1.82 -5.59
C THR A 116 5.29 2.97 -6.48
N PRO A 117 6.14 3.94 -6.85
CA PRO A 117 5.72 5.05 -7.70
C PRO A 117 5.20 4.50 -9.03
N THR A 118 3.98 4.88 -9.41
CA THR A 118 3.42 4.63 -10.74
C THR A 118 4.24 5.42 -11.76
N ALA A 119 4.83 4.72 -12.72
CA ALA A 119 5.65 5.31 -13.78
C ALA A 119 4.83 6.31 -14.61
N GLY A 120 5.28 7.57 -14.60
CA GLY A 120 4.69 8.70 -15.33
C GLY A 120 5.49 9.99 -15.13
N GLU A 121 6.19 10.12 -13.99
CA GLU A 121 7.31 11.05 -13.83
C GLU A 121 8.66 10.31 -13.88
N ALA A 122 9.66 10.93 -14.50
CA ALA A 122 10.86 10.32 -15.08
C ALA A 122 11.69 9.38 -14.14
N PRO A 123 12.38 8.36 -14.70
CA PRO A 123 12.93 7.23 -13.96
C PRO A 123 14.16 7.57 -13.10
N THR A 124 14.17 7.12 -11.85
CA THR A 124 15.38 7.09 -11.01
C THR A 124 16.24 5.87 -11.32
N ALA A 125 17.52 5.89 -10.91
CA ALA A 125 18.49 4.82 -11.18
C ALA A 125 18.08 3.42 -10.66
N TYR A 126 17.13 3.33 -9.73
CA TYR A 126 16.59 2.06 -9.21
C TYR A 126 15.60 1.37 -10.17
N SER A 127 14.83 2.12 -10.96
CA SER A 127 13.82 1.52 -11.85
C SER A 127 14.44 0.85 -13.07
N ARG A 128 15.60 1.33 -13.54
CA ARG A 128 16.32 0.71 -14.66
C ARG A 128 16.83 -0.70 -14.33
N LEU A 129 17.34 -0.90 -13.10
CA LEU A 129 17.77 -2.22 -12.64
C LEU A 129 16.60 -3.20 -12.47
N ALA A 130 15.43 -2.70 -12.07
CA ALA A 130 14.21 -3.51 -11.90
C ALA A 130 13.55 -3.87 -13.24
N GLU A 131 13.55 -2.96 -14.22
CA GLU A 131 13.09 -3.22 -15.58
C GLU A 131 13.99 -4.26 -16.28
N ASP A 132 15.31 -4.15 -16.10
CA ASP A 132 16.26 -5.14 -16.58
C ASP A 132 16.03 -6.51 -15.91
N TYR A 133 15.66 -6.56 -14.62
CA TYR A 133 15.35 -7.80 -13.89
C TYR A 133 14.01 -8.45 -14.29
N ALA A 134 12.96 -7.64 -14.49
CA ALA A 134 11.61 -8.11 -14.80
C ALA A 134 11.44 -8.53 -16.27
N SER A 135 12.16 -7.87 -17.18
CA SER A 135 12.22 -8.26 -18.59
C SER A 135 13.23 -9.37 -18.88
N ALA A 136 14.09 -9.72 -17.90
CA ALA A 136 15.07 -10.78 -18.06
C ALA A 136 14.39 -12.15 -18.25
N LYS A 137 14.81 -12.84 -19.32
CA LYS A 137 14.31 -14.15 -19.70
C LYS A 137 14.55 -15.17 -18.57
N LEU A 138 13.51 -15.92 -18.21
CA LEU A 138 13.63 -17.08 -17.29
C LEU A 138 14.57 -18.10 -17.91
N ARG A 139 15.61 -18.46 -17.15
CA ARG A 139 16.65 -19.41 -17.58
C ARG A 139 16.56 -20.71 -16.83
N TYR A 140 16.14 -20.66 -15.57
CA TYR A 140 15.93 -21.84 -14.75
C TYR A 140 14.80 -21.59 -13.76
N SER A 141 14.00 -22.62 -13.53
CA SER A 141 13.11 -22.73 -12.39
C SER A 141 13.16 -24.15 -11.84
N GLY A 142 13.14 -24.30 -10.52
CA GLY A 142 13.21 -25.60 -9.86
C GLY A 142 13.05 -25.48 -8.35
N LEU A 143 13.06 -26.63 -7.67
CA LEU A 143 12.91 -26.70 -6.21
C LEU A 143 14.22 -27.12 -5.54
N ILE A 144 14.48 -26.55 -4.37
CA ILE A 144 15.42 -27.07 -3.38
C ILE A 144 14.63 -27.26 -2.08
N GLY A 145 14.45 -28.50 -1.66
CA GLY A 145 13.45 -28.84 -0.63
C GLY A 145 12.07 -28.34 -1.07
N GLU A 146 11.42 -27.58 -0.20
CA GLU A 146 10.13 -26.90 -0.49
C GLU A 146 10.32 -25.48 -1.07
N THR A 147 11.57 -25.03 -1.25
CA THR A 147 11.87 -23.66 -1.69
C THR A 147 11.97 -23.60 -3.21
N SER A 148 11.16 -22.74 -3.83
CA SER A 148 11.24 -22.46 -5.26
C SER A 148 12.40 -21.51 -5.58
N VAL A 149 13.20 -21.88 -6.57
CA VAL A 149 14.33 -21.12 -7.08
C VAL A 149 14.10 -20.79 -8.54
N GLU A 150 14.14 -19.50 -8.87
CA GLU A 150 14.11 -19.01 -10.24
C GLU A 150 15.37 -18.20 -10.54
N VAL A 151 15.91 -18.38 -11.75
CA VAL A 151 17.05 -17.61 -12.24
C VAL A 151 16.65 -16.94 -13.55
N ARG A 152 16.75 -15.61 -13.58
CA ARG A 152 16.41 -14.75 -14.72
C ARG A 152 17.63 -13.91 -15.08
N GLY A 153 17.94 -13.80 -16.37
CA GLY A 153 19.10 -13.03 -16.82
C GLY A 153 19.40 -13.13 -18.31
N ALA A 154 20.40 -12.37 -18.75
CA ALA A 154 21.01 -12.50 -20.06
C ALA A 154 22.02 -13.68 -20.07
N GLY A 155 22.26 -14.28 -21.24
CA GLY A 155 23.21 -15.38 -21.39
C GLY A 155 22.67 -16.78 -21.03
N SER A 156 23.59 -17.73 -20.94
CA SER A 156 23.31 -19.13 -20.60
C SER A 156 23.48 -19.35 -19.10
N VAL A 157 22.56 -20.12 -18.52
CA VAL A 157 22.63 -20.54 -17.12
C VAL A 157 22.79 -22.05 -17.09
N VAL A 158 23.78 -22.52 -16.33
CA VAL A 158 23.96 -23.94 -16.03
C VAL A 158 23.61 -24.15 -14.57
N VAL A 159 22.69 -25.07 -14.30
CA VAL A 159 22.36 -25.47 -12.93
C VAL A 159 22.88 -26.87 -12.68
N ASN A 160 23.79 -26.98 -11.71
CA ASN A 160 24.33 -28.24 -11.23
C ASN A 160 23.63 -28.58 -9.93
N ILE A 161 23.01 -29.76 -9.89
CA ILE A 161 22.47 -30.30 -8.64
C ILE A 161 23.64 -30.94 -7.90
N ILE A 162 24.08 -30.30 -6.82
CA ILE A 162 25.20 -30.80 -6.01
C ILE A 162 24.67 -31.86 -5.03
N GLU A 163 23.55 -31.55 -4.36
CA GLU A 163 22.82 -32.47 -3.51
C GLU A 163 21.31 -32.34 -3.81
N PRO A 164 20.65 -33.39 -4.32
CA PRO A 164 19.23 -33.33 -4.67
C PRO A 164 18.36 -32.84 -3.51
N GLY A 165 17.61 -31.77 -3.77
CA GLY A 165 16.69 -31.20 -2.79
C GLY A 165 17.36 -30.46 -1.63
N ARG A 166 18.68 -30.29 -1.61
CA ARG A 166 19.39 -29.61 -0.51
C ARG A 166 20.41 -28.59 -0.98
N GLU A 167 21.06 -28.85 -2.12
CA GLU A 167 22.09 -27.97 -2.63
C GLU A 167 22.13 -27.94 -4.16
N ILE A 168 22.09 -26.74 -4.72
CA ILE A 168 22.35 -26.51 -6.14
C ILE A 168 23.37 -25.41 -6.33
N GLU A 169 23.98 -25.43 -7.49
CA GLU A 169 24.89 -24.40 -7.94
C GLU A 169 24.45 -23.86 -9.29
N ILE A 170 24.38 -22.54 -9.39
CA ILE A 170 23.94 -21.80 -10.57
C ILE A 170 25.15 -21.06 -11.12
N VAL A 171 25.53 -21.37 -12.35
CA VAL A 171 26.67 -20.75 -13.03
C VAL A 171 26.14 -19.92 -14.20
N THR A 172 26.49 -18.64 -14.21
CA THR A 172 26.29 -17.70 -15.31
C THR A 172 27.63 -17.33 -15.94
N SER A 173 27.61 -16.55 -17.02
CA SER A 173 28.86 -16.10 -17.68
C SER A 173 29.76 -15.24 -16.80
N ASP A 174 29.20 -14.60 -15.79
CA ASP A 174 29.82 -13.59 -14.94
C ASP A 174 29.78 -13.93 -13.44
N SER A 175 29.04 -14.96 -13.04
CA SER A 175 28.87 -15.31 -11.64
C SER A 175 28.70 -16.81 -11.40
N ARG A 176 28.99 -17.23 -10.18
CA ARG A 176 28.74 -18.58 -9.68
C ARG A 176 28.10 -18.46 -8.31
N THR A 177 26.85 -18.88 -8.22
CA THR A 177 26.04 -18.76 -7.01
C THR A 177 25.70 -20.15 -6.49
N ARG A 178 25.83 -20.35 -5.18
CA ARG A 178 25.57 -21.64 -4.53
C ARG A 178 24.46 -21.47 -3.51
N VAL A 179 23.43 -22.30 -3.62
CA VAL A 179 22.26 -22.25 -2.74
C VAL A 179 22.21 -23.56 -1.96
N ARG A 180 22.22 -23.45 -0.63
CA ARG A 180 22.26 -24.56 0.32
C ARG A 180 21.16 -24.38 1.35
N LEU A 181 20.39 -25.43 1.61
CA LEU A 181 19.53 -25.49 2.78
C LEU A 181 20.36 -25.89 3.99
N ASP A 182 20.38 -25.03 5.01
CA ASP A 182 20.98 -25.31 6.31
C ASP A 182 19.93 -25.99 7.20
N ASP A 183 20.27 -27.09 7.87
CA ASP A 183 19.36 -27.81 8.79
C ASP A 183 19.28 -27.16 10.17
N SER A 184 19.35 -25.84 10.24
CA SER A 184 19.25 -25.10 11.49
C SER A 184 17.77 -25.05 11.93
N LYS A 185 17.39 -25.97 12.82
CA LYS A 185 16.17 -25.91 13.64
C LYS A 185 16.17 -24.71 14.58
#